data_AF-A0A351XUZ0-F1
#
_entry.id   AF-A0A351XUZ0-F1
#
_cell.length_a   1.000
_cell.length_b   1.000
_cell.length_c   1.000
_cell.angle_alpha   90.00
_cell.angle_beta   90.00
_cell.angle_gamma   90.00
#
_symmetry.space_group_name_H-M   'P 1'
#
loop_
_entity.id
_entity.type
_entity.pdbx_description
1 polymer ?
#
loop_
_entity_poly.entity_id
_entity_poly.type
_entity_poly.pdbx_seq_one_letter_code
_entity_poly.pdbx_strand_id
1 'polypeptide(L)'
;MVTTNKKAFSRRKFVSVGLFLLLAILVITGILIQIYEHFEEGFAIHFFVGVHVLTGIFFSVLSILHIIINWRALKSYIKTKNVSIGKETIAAIVVVVLIIFIGFLSEYQHL
;
A
#
# COMPACT_ATOMS: atom_id res chain seq x y z
N MET A 1 34.41 30.52 12.40
CA MET A 1 34.04 29.58 11.32
C MET A 1 32.64 29.04 11.60
N VAL A 2 31.66 29.34 10.75
CA VAL A 2 30.29 28.83 10.90
C VAL A 2 30.25 27.43 10.31
N THR A 3 30.15 26.40 11.16
CA THR A 3 29.98 25.02 10.72
C THR A 3 28.52 24.83 10.29
N THR A 4 28.25 24.87 8.99
CA THR A 4 26.93 24.49 8.47
C THR A 4 26.73 23.00 8.67
N ASN A 5 25.98 22.64 9.72
CA ASN A 5 25.65 21.26 10.05
C ASN A 5 24.63 20.74 9.01
N LYS A 6 25.11 20.25 7.85
CA LYS A 6 24.26 19.69 6.81
C LYS A 6 23.58 18.43 7.35
N LYS A 7 22.27 18.50 7.57
CA LYS A 7 21.46 17.38 8.06
C LYS A 7 21.58 16.21 7.09
N ALA A 8 22.08 15.07 7.59
CA ALA A 8 22.24 13.87 6.78
C ALA A 8 20.88 13.36 6.25
N PHE A 9 20.88 12.82 5.03
CA PHE A 9 19.70 12.26 4.39
C PHE A 9 19.12 11.11 5.23
N SER A 10 17.83 11.21 5.57
CA SER A 10 17.16 10.17 6.34
C SER A 10 16.46 9.19 5.40
N ARG A 11 17.13 8.07 5.09
CA ARG A 11 16.57 6.98 4.29
C ARG A 11 15.20 6.52 4.81
N ARG A 12 15.02 6.47 6.13
CA ARG A 12 13.74 6.11 6.77
C ARG A 12 12.62 7.07 6.37
N LYS A 13 12.85 8.38 6.47
CA LYS A 13 11.84 9.39 6.11
C LYS A 13 11.54 9.37 4.61
N PHE A 14 12.57 9.21 3.79
CA PHE A 14 12.41 9.11 2.35
C PHE A 14 11.52 7.92 1.95
N VAL A 15 11.79 6.72 2.49
CA VAL A 15 10.97 5.54 2.21
C VAL A 15 9.53 5.72 2.70
N SER A 16 9.32 6.29 3.89
CA SER A 16 7.96 6.55 4.41
C SER A 16 7.18 7.53 3.54
N VAL A 17 7.79 8.65 3.15
CA VAL A 17 7.13 9.66 2.29
C VAL A 17 6.88 9.08 0.89
N GLY A 18 7.85 8.33 0.35
CA GLY A 18 7.69 7.65 -0.93
C GLY A 18 6.51 6.68 -0.92
N LEU A 19 6.37 5.86 0.14
CA LEU A 19 5.21 4.99 0.30
C LEU A 19 3.89 5.73 0.37
N PHE A 20 3.83 6.84 1.12
CA PHE A 20 2.63 7.65 1.20
C PHE A 20 2.22 8.20 -0.17
N LEU A 21 3.17 8.71 -0.95
CA LEU A 21 2.90 9.22 -2.30
C LEU A 21 2.48 8.12 -3.28
N LEU A 22 3.15 6.96 -3.24
CA LEU A 22 2.78 5.81 -4.07
C LEU A 22 1.39 5.28 -3.73
N LEU A 23 1.00 5.26 -2.45
CA LEU A 23 -0.36 4.92 -2.04
C LEU A 23 -1.39 5.89 -2.61
N ALA A 24 -1.12 7.19 -2.56
CA ALA A 24 -2.01 8.19 -3.15
C ALA A 24 -2.18 7.97 -4.65
N ILE A 25 -1.08 7.67 -5.37
CA ILE A 25 -1.12 7.34 -6.80
C ILE A 25 -1.95 6.08 -7.04
N LEU A 26 -1.78 5.02 -6.24
CA LEU A 26 -2.57 3.78 -6.36
C LEU A 26 -4.07 4.04 -6.20
N VAL A 27 -4.46 4.83 -5.19
CA VAL A 27 -5.88 5.18 -4.97
C VAL A 27 -6.43 5.97 -6.15
N ILE A 28 -5.72 7.01 -6.59
CA ILE A 28 -6.15 7.85 -7.73
C ILE A 28 -6.28 7.01 -9.00
N THR A 29 -5.28 6.21 -9.32
CA THR A 29 -5.28 5.38 -10.53
C THR A 29 -6.33 4.28 -10.47
N GLY A 30 -6.60 3.67 -9.31
CA GLY A 30 -7.69 2.71 -9.15
C GLY A 30 -9.06 3.32 -9.40
N ILE A 31 -9.32 4.52 -8.86
CA ILE A 31 -10.57 5.25 -9.13
C ILE A 31 -10.70 5.58 -10.62
N LEU A 32 -9.63 6.06 -11.25
CA LEU A 32 -9.64 6.39 -12.68
C LEU A 32 -9.89 5.16 -13.56
N ILE A 33 -9.26 4.02 -13.26
CA ILE A 33 -9.52 2.76 -13.97
C ILE A 33 -11.01 2.42 -13.92
N GLN A 34 -11.61 2.46 -12.74
CA GLN A 34 -13.02 2.11 -12.56
C GLN A 34 -13.98 3.10 -13.26
N ILE A 35 -13.60 4.38 -13.34
CA ILE A 35 -14.34 5.37 -14.14
C ILE A 35 -14.21 5.03 -15.63
N TYR A 36 -12.99 4.87 -16.14
CA TYR A 36 -12.77 4.64 -17.57
C TYR A 36 -13.30 3.31 -18.05
N GLU A 37 -13.25 2.25 -17.23
CA GLU A 37 -13.85 0.95 -17.53
C GLU A 37 -15.36 1.04 -17.75
N HIS A 38 -16.04 2.00 -17.10
CA HIS A 38 -17.46 2.24 -17.31
C HIS A 38 -17.77 3.04 -18.59
N PHE A 39 -16.85 3.90 -19.05
CA PHE A 39 -17.12 4.87 -20.10
C PHE A 39 -16.42 4.58 -21.44
N GLU A 40 -15.27 3.91 -21.47
CA GLU A 40 -14.46 3.73 -22.69
C GLU A 40 -13.57 2.48 -22.67
N GLU A 41 -13.64 1.66 -23.73
CA GLU A 41 -12.50 0.82 -24.13
C GLU A 41 -11.54 1.66 -24.98
N GLY A 42 -10.37 2.02 -24.42
CA GLY A 42 -9.44 2.94 -25.09
C GLY A 42 -8.05 2.99 -24.47
N PHE A 43 -7.18 3.82 -25.05
CA PHE A 43 -5.79 3.96 -24.58
C PHE A 43 -5.69 4.39 -23.11
N ALA A 44 -6.65 5.21 -22.63
CA ALA A 44 -6.65 5.75 -21.28
C ALA A 44 -6.72 4.64 -20.21
N ILE A 45 -7.63 3.68 -20.33
CA ILE A 45 -7.74 2.57 -19.37
C ILE A 45 -6.45 1.75 -19.33
N HIS A 46 -5.90 1.36 -20.48
CA HIS A 46 -4.65 0.60 -20.53
C HIS A 46 -3.46 1.37 -19.95
N PHE A 47 -3.39 2.68 -20.20
CA PHE A 47 -2.37 3.54 -19.62
C PHE A 47 -2.47 3.58 -18.09
N PHE A 48 -3.67 3.83 -17.54
CA PHE A 48 -3.85 3.89 -16.08
C PHE A 48 -3.66 2.53 -15.41
N VAL A 49 -4.09 1.44 -16.03
CA VAL A 49 -3.78 0.07 -15.56
C VAL A 49 -2.27 -0.15 -15.50
N GLY A 50 -1.53 0.22 -16.57
CA GLY A 50 -0.08 0.09 -16.61
C GLY A 50 0.61 0.90 -15.51
N VAL A 51 0.19 2.16 -15.30
CA VAL A 51 0.70 3.01 -14.21
C VAL A 51 0.36 2.42 -12.84
N HIS A 52 -0.87 1.93 -12.64
CA HIS A 52 -1.32 1.33 -11.38
C HIS A 52 -0.50 0.10 -11.01
N VAL A 53 -0.33 -0.84 -11.94
CA VAL A 53 0.46 -2.07 -11.73
C VAL A 53 1.91 -1.73 -11.41
N LEU A 54 2.54 -0.85 -12.19
CA LEU A 54 3.94 -0.47 -11.96
C LEU A 54 4.11 0.22 -10.60
N THR A 55 3.21 1.14 -10.25
CA THR A 55 3.19 1.80 -8.94
C THR A 55 3.02 0.79 -7.81
N GLY A 56 2.16 -0.22 -7.98
CA GLY A 56 1.93 -1.30 -7.02
C GLY A 56 3.18 -2.16 -6.78
N ILE A 57 3.95 -2.45 -7.83
CA ILE A 57 5.23 -3.15 -7.71
C ILE A 57 6.22 -2.31 -6.88
N PHE A 58 6.39 -1.03 -7.19
CA PHE A 58 7.28 -0.15 -6.43
C PHE A 58 6.82 0.03 -4.98
N PHE A 59 5.51 0.16 -4.76
CA PHE A 59 4.93 0.25 -3.43
C PHE A 59 5.22 -1.00 -2.61
N SER A 60 5.10 -2.19 -3.22
CA SER A 60 5.38 -3.47 -2.56
C SER A 60 6.86 -3.58 -2.15
N VAL A 61 7.78 -3.25 -3.07
CA VAL A 61 9.22 -3.27 -2.79
C VAL A 61 9.59 -2.28 -1.68
N LEU A 62 9.09 -1.04 -1.75
CA LEU A 62 9.35 -0.04 -0.72
C LEU A 62 8.71 -0.41 0.62
N SER A 63 7.58 -1.12 0.63
CA SER A 63 6.92 -1.59 1.85
C SER A 63 7.78 -2.61 2.59
N ILE A 64 8.35 -3.57 1.86
CA ILE A 64 9.32 -4.53 2.42
C ILE A 64 10.52 -3.77 3.00
N LEU A 65 11.07 -2.81 2.23
CA LEU A 65 12.19 -1.99 2.70
C LEU A 65 11.84 -1.18 3.95
N HIS A 66 10.64 -0.63 4.02
CA HIS A 66 10.14 0.12 5.16
C HIS A 66 10.05 -0.76 6.40
N ILE A 67 9.53 -1.98 6.28
CA ILE A 67 9.45 -2.95 7.38
C ILE A 67 10.86 -3.29 7.85
N ILE A 68 11.81 -3.59 6.96
CA ILE A 68 13.20 -3.93 7.32
C ILE A 68 13.86 -2.76 8.07
N ILE A 69 13.73 -1.52 7.57
CA ILE A 69 14.33 -0.32 8.19
C ILE A 69 13.72 -0.02 9.58
N ASN A 70 12.46 -0.39 9.79
CA ASN A 70 11.72 -0.14 11.03
C ASN A 70 11.56 -1.41 11.90
N TRP A 71 12.19 -2.53 11.53
CA TRP A 71 11.98 -3.84 12.17
C TRP A 71 12.29 -3.83 13.66
N ARG A 72 13.38 -3.15 14.06
CA ARG A 72 13.74 -3.02 15.48
C ARG A 72 12.67 -2.28 16.28
N ALA A 73 12.11 -1.21 15.74
CA ALA A 73 11.05 -0.44 16.38
C ALA A 73 9.75 -1.27 16.47
N LEU A 74 9.41 -1.98 15.39
CA LEU A 74 8.25 -2.87 15.34
C LEU A 74 8.37 -4.02 16.38
N LYS A 75 9.51 -4.70 16.43
CA LYS A 75 9.78 -5.77 17.40
C LYS A 75 9.73 -5.25 18.84
N SER A 76 10.28 -4.07 19.09
CA SER A 76 10.19 -3.43 20.40
C SER A 76 8.74 -3.19 20.80
N TYR A 77 7.93 -2.63 19.90
CA TYR A 77 6.52 -2.35 20.14
C TYR A 77 5.72 -3.62 20.45
N ILE A 78 5.94 -4.70 19.68
CA ILE A 78 5.31 -6.01 19.89
C ILE A 78 5.75 -6.66 21.20
N LYS A 79 6.98 -6.39 21.67
CA LYS A 79 7.48 -6.94 22.93
C LYS A 79 6.98 -6.16 24.16
N THR A 80 6.87 -4.83 24.06
CA THR A 80 6.45 -3.98 25.20
C THR A 80 4.94 -3.89 25.35
N LYS A 81 4.19 -3.97 24.26
CA LYS A 81 2.76 -4.25 24.34
C LYS A 81 2.62 -5.77 24.37
N ASN A 82 1.93 -6.32 25.36
CA ASN A 82 1.42 -7.70 25.29
C ASN A 82 0.36 -7.73 24.18
N VAL A 83 0.78 -7.66 22.91
CA VAL A 83 -0.10 -7.71 21.75
C VAL A 83 -0.57 -9.16 21.64
N SER A 84 -1.58 -9.51 22.44
CA SER A 84 -2.35 -10.70 22.17
C SER A 84 -3.23 -10.41 20.95
N ILE A 85 -3.26 -11.34 20.00
CA ILE A 85 -4.22 -11.26 18.90
C ILE A 85 -5.59 -11.54 19.52
N GLY A 86 -6.35 -10.46 19.76
CA GLY A 86 -7.72 -10.55 20.27
C GLY A 86 -8.65 -11.22 19.27
N LYS A 87 -9.78 -11.75 19.76
CA LYS A 87 -10.81 -12.37 18.90
C LYS A 87 -11.34 -11.36 17.87
N GLU A 88 -11.34 -10.08 18.21
CA GLU A 88 -11.74 -8.95 17.38
C GLU A 88 -10.78 -8.75 16.21
N THR A 89 -9.48 -8.93 16.42
CA THR A 89 -8.47 -8.83 15.35
C THR A 89 -8.62 -9.98 14.36
N ILE A 90 -8.86 -11.20 14.86
CA ILE A 90 -9.12 -12.36 14.01
C ILE A 90 -10.42 -12.16 13.21
N ALA A 91 -11.49 -11.71 13.87
CA ALA A 91 -12.77 -11.44 13.22
C ALA A 91 -12.62 -10.36 12.12
N ALA A 92 -11.88 -9.29 12.38
CA ALA A 92 -11.60 -8.26 11.38
C ALA A 92 -10.82 -8.82 10.18
N ILE A 93 -9.80 -9.65 10.41
CA ILE A 93 -9.06 -10.32 9.33
C ILE A 93 -10.00 -11.22 8.51
N VAL A 94 -10.82 -12.03 9.16
CA VAL A 94 -11.80 -12.91 8.49
C VAL A 94 -12.79 -12.11 7.65
N VAL A 95 -13.32 -11.00 8.18
CA VAL A 95 -14.23 -10.11 7.45
C VAL A 95 -13.55 -9.55 6.19
N VAL A 96 -12.31 -9.08 6.30
CA VAL A 96 -11.56 -8.57 5.13
C VAL A 96 -11.39 -9.66 4.07
N VAL A 97 -11.00 -10.87 4.48
CA VAL A 97 -10.84 -12.01 3.55
C VAL A 97 -12.17 -12.35 2.88
N LEU A 98 -13.28 -12.35 3.61
CA LEU A 98 -14.61 -12.60 3.05
C LEU A 98 -15.04 -11.53 2.04
N ILE A 99 -14.79 -10.25 2.33
CA ILE A 99 -15.09 -9.15 1.39
C ILE A 99 -14.33 -9.34 0.08
N ILE A 100 -13.02 -9.64 0.16
CA ILE A 100 -12.19 -9.90 -1.02
C ILE A 100 -12.72 -11.10 -1.80
N PHE A 101 -13.07 -12.18 -1.10
CA PHE A 101 -13.59 -13.41 -1.72
C PHE A 101 -14.94 -13.18 -2.42
N ILE A 102 -15.86 -12.43 -1.80
CA ILE A 102 -17.15 -12.09 -2.39
C ILE A 102 -16.97 -11.21 -3.63
N GLY A 103 -16.09 -10.21 -3.58
CA GLY A 103 -15.77 -9.38 -4.74
C GLY A 103 -15.26 -10.22 -5.92
N PHE A 104 -14.35 -11.14 -5.65
CA PHE A 104 -13.83 -12.06 -6.67
C PHE A 104 -14.93 -12.96 -7.28
N LEU A 105 -15.83 -13.51 -6.46
CA LEU A 105 -16.95 -14.32 -6.94
C LEU A 105 -17.93 -13.51 -7.80
N SER A 106 -18.21 -12.27 -7.42
CA SER A 106 -19.09 -11.37 -8.19
C SER A 106 -18.56 -11.14 -9.59
N GLU A 107 -17.26 -10.91 -9.73
CA GLU A 107 -16.62 -10.68 -11.02
C GLU A 107 -16.54 -11.96 -11.86
N TYR A 108 -16.30 -13.12 -11.23
CA TYR A 108 -16.34 -14.42 -11.90
C TYR A 108 -17.73 -14.78 -12.47
N GLN A 109 -18.82 -14.34 -11.84
CA GLN A 109 -20.18 -14.60 -12.34
C GLN A 109 -20.58 -13.72 -13.54
N HIS A 110 -19.83 -12.65 -13.82
CA HIS A 110 -20.07 -11.73 -14.93
C HIS A 110 -19.20 -12.02 -16.17
N LEU A 111 -18.27 -12.99 -16.08
CA LEU A 111 -17.49 -13.56 -17.19
C LEU A 111 -18.22 -14.76 -17.84
#